data_AF-A0A1I2V8V4-F1
#
_entry.id   AF-A0A1I2V8V4-F1
#
_cell.length_a   1.000
_cell.length_b   1.000
_cell.length_c   1.000
_cell.angle_alpha   90.00
_cell.angle_beta   90.00
_cell.angle_gamma   90.00
#
_symmetry.space_group_name_H-M   'P 1'
#
loop_
_entity.id
_entity.type
_entity.pdbx_description
1 polymer ?
#
loop_
_entity_poly.entity_id
_entity_poly.type
_entity_poly.pdbx_seq_one_letter_code
_entity_poly.pdbx_strand_id
1 'polypeptide(L)'
;MRRIYTCLLAFILLQGCSEAQQSIAEPDVLETGSATEATETAPEDQTFVVLPGWAEEAFLAQGLNQKYRVGNWVQPNILSGDFDGDKQEDVAFLIVNTATDEKGVMIVFQDEQKSYSVFGAGTLFEDMRNMDWIEIFEKVEAGQTIAPTLIEEETGDILGEDLQNAVLLKSDGIFLHLAEACGGGIIYKKDTGYGWINIE
;
A
#
# COMPACT_ATOMS: atom_id res chain seq x y z
N MET A 1 -38.35 -8.14 17.93
CA MET A 1 -38.06 -8.00 19.38
C MET A 1 -36.95 -6.97 19.54
N ARG A 2 -37.28 -5.78 20.08
CA ARG A 2 -36.37 -4.65 20.33
C ARG A 2 -35.67 -4.85 21.67
N ARG A 3 -34.35 -4.67 21.74
CA ARG A 3 -33.65 -4.33 22.99
C ARG A 3 -32.62 -3.25 22.70
N ILE A 4 -32.95 -2.05 23.17
CA ILE A 4 -32.14 -0.85 23.22
C ILE A 4 -31.34 -0.98 24.52
N TYR A 5 -30.00 -0.99 24.45
CA TYR A 5 -29.15 -0.88 25.64
C TYR A 5 -28.49 0.50 25.67
N THR A 6 -28.82 1.18 26.75
CA THR A 6 -28.53 2.55 27.14
C THR A 6 -27.05 2.79 27.37
N CYS A 7 -26.56 3.93 26.89
CA CYS A 7 -25.26 4.52 27.17
C CYS A 7 -24.96 4.59 28.67
N LEU A 8 -23.72 4.27 29.06
CA LEU A 8 -23.12 4.81 30.29
C LEU A 8 -21.74 5.39 29.93
N LEU A 9 -21.72 6.71 29.76
CA LEU A 9 -20.52 7.52 29.58
C LEU A 9 -19.96 7.81 30.99
N ALA A 10 -18.75 7.35 31.28
CA ALA A 10 -18.05 7.70 32.52
C ALA A 10 -16.89 8.65 32.19
N PHE A 11 -17.09 9.93 32.49
CA PHE A 11 -16.06 10.96 32.49
C PHE A 11 -15.29 10.87 33.82
N ILE A 12 -13.97 10.64 33.77
CA ILE A 12 -13.08 10.84 34.92
C ILE A 12 -12.02 11.87 34.50
N LEU A 13 -12.17 13.08 35.06
CA LEU A 13 -11.15 14.13 35.05
C LEU A 13 -10.28 13.94 36.30
N LEU A 14 -8.97 13.78 36.10
CA LEU A 14 -7.98 13.97 37.15
C LEU A 14 -6.94 14.97 36.65
N GLN A 15 -7.05 16.20 37.15
CA GLN A 15 -5.96 17.17 37.17
C GLN A 15 -5.13 16.93 38.43
N GLY A 16 -3.80 16.99 38.30
CA GLY A 16 -2.87 16.93 39.43
C GLY A 16 -1.57 17.68 39.14
N CYS A 17 -1.43 18.85 39.78
CA CYS A 17 -0.25 19.57 40.29
C CYS A 17 1.13 19.26 39.64
N SER A 18 1.79 20.21 38.96
CA SER A 18 2.48 21.40 39.51
C SER A 18 3.42 21.09 40.67
N GLU A 19 4.72 21.10 40.39
CA GLU A 19 5.74 21.66 41.28
C GLU A 19 6.96 22.08 40.45
N ALA A 20 7.23 23.38 40.47
CA ALA A 20 8.44 24.00 39.97
C ALA A 20 9.46 24.06 41.10
N GLN A 21 10.73 23.74 40.81
CA GLN A 21 11.83 24.13 41.69
C GLN A 21 12.97 24.73 40.84
N GLN A 22 13.31 25.97 41.18
CA GLN A 22 14.31 26.81 40.55
C GLN A 22 15.72 26.59 41.12
N SER A 23 16.69 27.09 40.34
CA SER A 23 18.02 27.59 40.75
C SER A 23 19.07 26.49 40.90
N ILE A 24 20.26 26.58 40.31
CA ILE A 24 21.27 27.64 40.49
C ILE A 24 22.11 27.81 39.20
N ALA A 25 22.64 29.02 39.01
CA ALA A 25 23.39 29.51 37.86
C ALA A 25 24.86 29.01 37.72
N GLU A 26 25.24 28.88 36.44
CA GLU A 26 26.51 29.13 35.70
C GLU A 26 27.80 29.59 36.44
N PRO A 27 29.00 29.23 35.92
CA PRO A 27 29.60 29.99 34.81
C PRO A 27 30.28 29.18 33.69
N ASP A 28 29.97 29.59 32.46
CA ASP A 28 30.91 30.05 31.42
C ASP A 28 32.13 29.18 31.09
N VAL A 29 32.04 28.42 29.98
CA VAL A 29 33.20 28.07 29.14
C VAL A 29 32.83 28.28 27.68
N LEU A 30 33.43 29.33 27.11
CA LEU A 30 33.60 29.54 25.68
C LEU A 30 34.29 28.33 25.02
N GLU A 31 33.56 27.59 24.18
CA GLU A 31 34.16 26.90 23.04
C GLU A 31 33.46 27.36 21.75
N THR A 32 34.22 28.10 20.95
CA THR A 32 33.96 28.44 19.57
C THR A 32 33.94 27.16 18.72
N GLY A 33 32.77 26.54 18.63
CA GLY A 33 32.44 25.52 17.64
C GLY A 33 31.99 26.19 16.34
N SER A 34 32.70 25.88 15.26
CA SER A 34 32.47 26.36 13.90
C SER A 34 30.99 26.21 13.49
N ALA A 35 30.39 27.31 13.02
CA ALA A 35 29.15 27.27 12.27
C ALA A 35 29.41 26.50 10.97
N THR A 36 29.10 25.20 10.96
CA THR A 36 28.77 24.52 9.72
C THR A 36 27.36 24.94 9.40
N GLU A 37 27.27 25.85 8.44
CA GLU A 37 26.08 26.23 7.70
C GLU A 37 25.24 24.96 7.47
N ALA A 38 24.05 24.95 8.07
CA ALA A 38 23.03 23.97 7.73
C ALA A 38 22.68 24.22 6.27
N THR A 39 23.15 23.36 5.37
CA THR A 39 22.53 23.23 4.06
C THR A 39 21.16 22.63 4.32
N GLU A 40 20.19 23.51 4.51
CA GLU A 40 18.77 23.23 4.38
C GLU A 40 18.58 22.73 2.93
N THR A 41 18.72 21.41 2.75
CA THR A 41 18.29 20.74 1.54
C THR A 41 16.79 21.00 1.43
N ALA A 42 16.44 21.90 0.52
CA ALA A 42 15.07 22.15 0.10
C ALA A 42 14.36 20.80 -0.09
N PRO A 43 13.09 20.66 0.36
CA PRO A 43 12.35 19.44 0.11
C PRO A 43 12.36 19.22 -1.40
N GLU A 44 12.89 18.06 -1.82
CA GLU A 44 12.76 17.59 -3.18
C GLU A 44 11.31 17.78 -3.61
N ASP A 45 11.14 18.42 -4.76
CA ASP A 45 9.87 18.62 -5.44
C ASP A 45 9.20 17.26 -5.62
N GLN A 46 8.38 16.88 -4.63
CA GLN A 46 7.56 15.68 -4.66
C GLN A 46 6.51 15.94 -5.72
N THR A 47 6.84 15.60 -6.96
CA THR A 47 5.93 15.61 -8.08
C THR A 47 4.78 14.67 -7.73
N PHE A 48 3.66 15.25 -7.31
CA PHE A 48 2.41 14.51 -7.16
C PHE A 48 2.07 13.96 -8.54
N VAL A 49 2.31 12.66 -8.76
CA VAL A 49 1.92 12.01 -10.00
C VAL A 49 0.41 11.91 -10.02
N VAL A 50 -0.18 12.65 -10.97
CA VAL A 50 -1.63 12.71 -11.20
C VAL A 50 -2.04 11.47 -11.99
N LEU A 51 -3.15 10.83 -11.60
CA LEU A 51 -3.73 9.74 -12.38
C LEU A 51 -4.01 10.22 -13.82
N PRO A 52 -3.93 9.33 -14.84
CA PRO A 52 -4.42 9.66 -16.17
C PRO A 52 -5.85 10.19 -16.09
N GLY A 53 -6.19 11.24 -16.85
CA GLY A 53 -7.44 11.98 -16.65
C GLY A 53 -8.71 11.12 -16.76
N TRP A 54 -8.69 10.09 -17.60
CA TRP A 54 -9.80 9.13 -17.70
C TRP A 54 -9.93 8.25 -16.45
N ALA A 55 -8.81 7.85 -15.83
CA ALA A 55 -8.78 7.05 -14.62
C ALA A 55 -9.18 7.88 -13.40
N GLU A 56 -8.78 9.16 -13.35
CA GLU A 56 -9.29 10.11 -12.36
C GLU A 56 -10.80 10.30 -12.51
N GLU A 57 -11.29 10.50 -13.74
CA GLU A 57 -12.73 10.61 -14.02
C GLU A 57 -13.49 9.36 -13.57
N ALA A 58 -12.95 8.16 -13.84
CA ALA A 58 -13.52 6.90 -13.38
C ALA A 58 -13.53 6.79 -11.85
N PHE A 59 -12.42 7.13 -11.20
CA PHE A 59 -12.30 7.14 -9.74
C PHE A 59 -13.34 8.05 -9.07
N LEU A 60 -13.53 9.25 -9.62
CA LEU A 60 -14.52 10.22 -9.14
C LEU A 60 -15.96 9.80 -9.46
N ALA A 61 -16.22 9.29 -10.67
CA ALA A 61 -17.56 8.89 -11.11
C ALA A 61 -18.13 7.73 -10.27
N GLN A 62 -17.26 6.82 -9.81
CA GLN A 62 -17.62 5.72 -8.91
C GLN A 62 -17.72 6.17 -7.43
N GLY A 63 -17.45 7.44 -7.13
CA GLY A 63 -17.47 7.97 -5.76
C GLY A 63 -16.36 7.40 -4.87
N LEU A 64 -15.30 6.84 -5.45
CA LEU A 64 -14.24 6.15 -4.71
C LEU A 64 -13.42 7.11 -3.85
N ASN A 65 -13.34 8.37 -4.24
CA ASN A 65 -12.72 9.45 -3.48
C ASN A 65 -13.40 9.74 -2.12
N GLN A 66 -14.61 9.23 -1.89
CA GLN A 66 -15.27 9.34 -0.58
C GLN A 66 -14.74 8.31 0.43
N LYS A 67 -14.15 7.21 -0.05
CA LYS A 67 -13.66 6.11 0.78
C LYS A 67 -12.14 6.01 0.75
N TYR A 68 -11.52 6.28 -0.39
CA TYR A 68 -10.10 6.09 -0.63
C TYR A 68 -9.43 7.39 -1.03
N ARG A 69 -8.16 7.52 -0.66
CA ARG A 69 -7.22 8.51 -1.22
C ARG A 69 -6.11 7.78 -1.97
N VAL A 70 -5.55 8.41 -3.00
CA VAL A 70 -4.37 7.88 -3.70
C VAL A 70 -3.18 7.89 -2.74
N GLY A 71 -2.46 6.77 -2.69
CA GLY A 71 -1.25 6.56 -1.92
C GLY A 71 -0.01 7.09 -2.64
N ASN A 72 0.96 7.60 -1.88
CA ASN A 72 2.23 8.10 -2.39
C ASN A 72 3.44 7.61 -1.58
N TRP A 73 3.29 6.52 -0.81
CA TRP A 73 4.33 6.04 0.11
C TRP A 73 5.39 5.16 -0.56
N VAL A 74 5.17 4.72 -1.80
CA VAL A 74 6.12 3.99 -2.67
C VAL A 74 6.14 4.68 -4.02
N GLN A 75 7.27 4.65 -4.72
CA GLN A 75 7.40 5.16 -6.09
C GLN A 75 7.99 4.08 -7.02
N PRO A 76 7.41 3.86 -8.22
CA PRO A 76 6.18 4.49 -8.71
C PRO A 76 4.96 4.08 -7.85
N ASN A 77 3.94 4.94 -7.75
CA ASN A 77 2.67 4.64 -7.08
C ASN A 77 1.51 4.37 -8.04
N ILE A 78 1.78 4.46 -9.35
CA ILE A 78 0.84 4.28 -10.45
C ILE A 78 1.55 3.44 -11.53
N LEU A 79 0.86 2.44 -12.05
CA LEU A 79 1.28 1.57 -13.14
C LEU A 79 0.20 1.58 -14.22
N SER A 80 0.63 1.57 -15.48
CA SER A 80 -0.23 1.36 -16.66
C SER A 80 0.05 -0.01 -17.26
N GLY A 81 -0.99 -0.75 -17.62
CA GLY A 81 -0.86 -2.10 -18.19
C GLY A 81 -2.22 -2.73 -18.51
N ASP A 82 -2.22 -3.86 -19.20
CA ASP A 82 -3.45 -4.65 -19.44
C ASP A 82 -3.65 -5.62 -18.27
N PHE A 83 -4.40 -5.21 -17.23
CA PHE A 83 -4.51 -5.97 -15.98
C PHE A 83 -5.74 -6.87 -15.93
N ASP A 84 -6.67 -6.76 -16.87
CA ASP A 84 -7.85 -7.62 -16.97
C ASP A 84 -7.84 -8.59 -18.18
N GLY A 85 -6.91 -8.38 -19.12
CA GLY A 85 -6.69 -9.22 -20.31
C GLY A 85 -7.52 -8.81 -21.51
N ASP A 86 -8.14 -7.63 -21.52
CA ASP A 86 -8.97 -7.13 -22.62
C ASP A 86 -8.17 -6.38 -23.70
N LYS A 87 -6.87 -6.17 -23.47
CA LYS A 87 -5.90 -5.45 -24.34
C LYS A 87 -6.08 -3.93 -24.40
N GLN A 88 -6.87 -3.36 -23.49
CA GLN A 88 -6.91 -1.93 -23.23
C GLN A 88 -5.92 -1.60 -22.10
N GLU A 89 -5.52 -0.34 -22.01
CA GLU A 89 -4.56 0.09 -20.99
C GLU A 89 -5.32 0.49 -19.72
N ASP A 90 -5.21 -0.34 -18.69
CA ASP A 90 -5.73 -0.09 -17.36
C ASP A 90 -4.74 0.71 -16.50
N VAL A 91 -5.19 1.18 -15.34
CA VAL A 91 -4.35 1.86 -14.37
C VAL A 91 -4.45 1.21 -13.00
N ALA A 92 -3.32 0.72 -12.49
CA ALA A 92 -3.18 0.25 -11.13
C ALA A 92 -2.48 1.30 -10.27
N PHE A 93 -2.95 1.53 -9.04
CA PHE A 93 -2.35 2.51 -8.15
C PHE A 93 -2.59 2.20 -6.68
N LEU A 94 -1.69 2.71 -5.85
CA LEU A 94 -1.76 2.57 -4.41
C LEU A 94 -2.90 3.43 -3.84
N ILE A 95 -3.61 2.89 -2.86
CA ILE A 95 -4.73 3.57 -2.19
C ILE A 95 -4.66 3.40 -0.67
N VAL A 96 -5.19 4.40 0.05
CA VAL A 96 -5.42 4.33 1.50
C VAL A 96 -6.90 4.49 1.78
N ASN A 97 -7.46 3.58 2.56
CA ASN A 97 -8.80 3.74 3.11
C ASN A 97 -8.82 4.89 4.12
N THR A 98 -9.60 5.91 3.84
CA THR A 98 -9.64 7.15 4.64
C THR A 98 -10.24 6.96 6.03
N ALA A 99 -11.03 5.90 6.25
CA ALA A 99 -11.66 5.62 7.53
C ALA A 99 -10.80 4.76 8.46
N THR A 100 -9.90 3.92 7.91
CA THR A 100 -9.13 2.94 8.68
C THR A 100 -7.61 3.07 8.53
N ASP A 101 -7.14 3.93 7.63
CA ASP A 101 -5.74 4.07 7.21
C ASP A 101 -5.10 2.79 6.63
N GLU A 102 -5.90 1.76 6.36
CA GLU A 102 -5.42 0.55 5.72
C GLU A 102 -5.05 0.81 4.26
N LYS A 103 -3.92 0.26 3.86
CA LYS A 103 -3.31 0.42 2.53
C LYS A 103 -3.65 -0.76 1.62
N GLY A 104 -3.65 -0.51 0.33
CA GLY A 104 -3.93 -1.51 -0.69
C GLY A 104 -3.66 -1.00 -2.10
N VAL A 105 -4.07 -1.80 -3.07
CA VAL A 105 -3.96 -1.54 -4.51
C VAL A 105 -5.35 -1.44 -5.11
N MET A 106 -5.57 -0.47 -5.98
CA MET A 106 -6.75 -0.38 -6.84
C MET A 106 -6.33 -0.55 -8.29
N ILE A 107 -7.14 -1.25 -9.07
CA ILE A 107 -7.06 -1.22 -10.54
C ILE A 107 -8.35 -0.60 -11.04
N VAL A 108 -8.25 0.39 -11.93
CA VAL A 108 -9.37 0.94 -12.68
C VAL A 108 -9.22 0.50 -14.12
N PHE A 109 -10.28 -0.12 -14.65
CA PHE A 109 -10.26 -0.71 -15.98
C PHE A 109 -10.72 0.29 -17.03
N GLN A 110 -10.10 0.24 -18.20
CA GLN A 110 -10.52 1.07 -19.33
C GLN A 110 -11.73 0.44 -20.05
N ASP A 111 -12.87 0.36 -19.36
CA ASP A 111 -14.12 -0.16 -19.91
C ASP A 111 -15.26 0.89 -19.90
N GLU A 112 -16.37 0.56 -20.55
CA GLU A 112 -17.54 1.45 -20.61
C GLU A 112 -18.18 1.67 -19.22
N GLN A 113 -18.02 0.71 -18.32
CA GLN A 113 -18.63 0.72 -16.99
C GLN A 113 -17.76 1.44 -15.95
N LYS A 114 -16.54 1.84 -16.32
CA LYS A 114 -15.52 2.38 -15.42
C LYS A 114 -15.33 1.45 -14.22
N SER A 115 -15.24 0.15 -14.49
CA SER A 115 -15.17 -0.86 -13.45
C SER A 115 -13.80 -0.83 -12.76
N TYR A 116 -13.72 -1.43 -11.57
CA TYR A 116 -12.51 -1.40 -10.76
C TYR A 116 -12.40 -2.63 -9.86
N SER A 117 -11.19 -2.94 -9.41
CA SER A 117 -10.89 -3.95 -8.38
C SER A 117 -10.07 -3.33 -7.25
N VAL A 118 -10.28 -3.83 -6.02
CA VAL A 118 -9.54 -3.39 -4.82
C VAL A 118 -8.96 -4.60 -4.10
N PHE A 119 -7.66 -4.53 -3.80
CA PHE A 119 -6.90 -5.52 -3.05
C PHE A 119 -6.37 -4.86 -1.79
N GLY A 120 -6.74 -5.35 -0.61
CA GLY A 120 -6.42 -4.68 0.65
C GLY A 120 -7.26 -3.41 0.88
N ALA A 121 -6.67 -2.40 1.53
CA ALA A 121 -7.34 -1.15 1.92
C ALA A 121 -8.66 -1.39 2.70
N GLY A 122 -8.65 -2.39 3.58
CA GLY A 122 -9.80 -2.81 4.37
C GLY A 122 -10.71 -3.84 3.70
N THR A 123 -10.44 -4.20 2.44
CA THR A 123 -11.03 -5.35 1.72
C THR A 123 -10.08 -6.54 1.83
N LEU A 124 -10.58 -7.71 2.23
CA LEU A 124 -9.76 -8.93 2.36
C LEU A 124 -9.43 -9.50 0.97
N PHE A 125 -8.15 -9.76 0.72
CA PHE A 125 -7.65 -10.43 -0.49
C PHE A 125 -6.54 -11.40 -0.09
N GLU A 126 -6.75 -12.70 -0.25
CA GLU A 126 -5.73 -13.74 0.03
C GLU A 126 -5.12 -13.55 1.44
N ASP A 127 -6.00 -13.44 2.44
CA ASP A 127 -5.72 -13.15 3.86
C ASP A 127 -5.08 -11.78 4.18
N MET A 128 -4.82 -10.96 3.16
CA MET A 128 -4.29 -9.60 3.31
C MET A 128 -5.41 -8.58 3.30
N ARG A 129 -5.59 -7.86 4.42
CA ARG A 129 -6.56 -6.76 4.56
C ARG A 129 -5.90 -5.38 4.52
N ASN A 130 -4.72 -5.28 5.11
CA ASN A 130 -3.85 -4.10 5.09
C ASN A 130 -2.53 -4.51 4.42
N MET A 131 -2.13 -3.76 3.39
CA MET A 131 -0.92 -4.00 2.61
C MET A 131 0.08 -2.86 2.82
N ASP A 132 0.32 -2.50 4.09
CA ASP A 132 1.26 -1.45 4.46
C ASP A 132 2.74 -1.85 4.33
N TRP A 133 2.99 -3.15 4.16
CA TRP A 133 4.29 -3.77 3.89
C TRP A 133 4.79 -3.56 2.44
N ILE A 134 3.96 -3.03 1.53
CA ILE A 134 4.39 -2.76 0.15
C ILE A 134 5.48 -1.68 0.15
N GLU A 135 6.67 -2.05 -0.31
CA GLU A 135 7.80 -1.14 -0.55
C GLU A 135 8.20 -1.09 -2.04
N ILE A 136 7.90 -2.14 -2.80
CA ILE A 136 8.09 -2.25 -4.24
C ILE A 136 6.71 -2.43 -4.89
N PHE A 137 6.44 -1.66 -5.94
CA PHE A 137 5.20 -1.68 -6.73
C PHE A 137 5.55 -1.61 -8.21
N GLU A 138 5.55 -2.77 -8.88
CA GLU A 138 6.03 -2.89 -10.25
C GLU A 138 5.08 -3.69 -11.14
N LYS A 139 5.14 -3.44 -12.44
CA LYS A 139 4.40 -4.21 -13.43
C LYS A 139 5.18 -5.44 -13.86
N VAL A 140 4.48 -6.55 -14.02
CA VAL A 140 4.99 -7.79 -14.61
C VAL A 140 4.30 -8.00 -15.95
N GLU A 141 5.07 -8.15 -17.03
CA GLU A 141 4.52 -8.28 -18.38
C GLU A 141 3.78 -9.62 -18.58
N ALA A 142 2.72 -9.58 -19.38
CA ALA A 142 2.05 -10.78 -19.86
C ALA A 142 3.00 -11.75 -20.58
N GLY A 143 2.67 -13.04 -20.55
CA GLY A 143 3.43 -14.12 -21.20
C GLY A 143 4.57 -14.68 -20.34
N GLN A 144 4.84 -14.11 -19.17
CA GLN A 144 5.78 -14.70 -18.21
C GLN A 144 5.15 -15.89 -17.48
N THR A 145 5.95 -16.92 -17.23
CA THR A 145 5.58 -18.04 -16.36
C THR A 145 6.18 -17.81 -14.99
N ILE A 146 5.32 -17.68 -13.97
CA ILE A 146 5.71 -17.41 -12.59
C ILE A 146 5.47 -18.68 -11.77
N ALA A 147 6.49 -19.15 -11.07
CA ALA A 147 6.37 -20.25 -10.12
C ALA A 147 6.33 -19.69 -8.69
N PRO A 148 5.42 -20.19 -7.82
CA PRO A 148 5.48 -19.84 -6.40
C PRO A 148 6.72 -20.45 -5.73
N THR A 149 7.16 -19.86 -4.62
CA THR A 149 8.22 -20.45 -3.81
C THR A 149 7.70 -21.71 -3.11
N LEU A 150 8.41 -22.82 -3.26
CA LEU A 150 8.16 -24.07 -2.56
C LEU A 150 8.84 -24.02 -1.18
N ILE A 151 8.06 -24.20 -0.13
CA ILE A 151 8.53 -24.18 1.27
C ILE A 151 8.27 -25.55 1.91
N GLU A 152 9.26 -26.09 2.63
CA GLU A 152 9.07 -27.28 3.45
C GLU A 152 8.25 -26.93 4.69
N GLU A 153 7.03 -27.48 4.80
CA GLU A 153 6.06 -27.09 5.84
C GLU A 153 6.57 -27.29 7.29
N GLU A 154 7.44 -28.27 7.53
CA GLU A 154 7.94 -28.58 8.88
C GLU A 154 9.05 -27.63 9.33
N THR A 155 9.96 -27.27 8.42
CA THR A 155 11.18 -26.49 8.73
C THR A 155 11.02 -25.01 8.38
N GLY A 156 10.14 -24.69 7.43
CA GLY A 156 10.08 -23.38 6.79
C GLY A 156 11.20 -23.15 5.77
N ASP A 157 11.98 -24.19 5.42
CA ASP A 157 13.10 -24.05 4.49
C ASP A 157 12.59 -23.88 3.05
N ILE A 158 13.19 -22.94 2.32
CA ILE A 158 12.93 -22.74 0.89
C ILE A 158 13.54 -23.89 0.10
N LEU A 159 12.69 -24.66 -0.59
CA LEU A 159 13.06 -25.78 -1.43
C LEU A 159 13.32 -25.39 -2.89
N GLY A 160 12.95 -24.16 -3.28
CA GLY A 160 13.12 -23.61 -4.63
C GLY A 160 11.79 -23.19 -5.25
N GLU A 161 11.69 -23.25 -6.57
CA GLU A 161 10.46 -22.91 -7.30
C GLU A 161 9.53 -24.13 -7.44
N ASP A 162 8.24 -23.92 -7.19
CA ASP A 162 7.20 -24.92 -7.47
C ASP A 162 6.74 -24.85 -8.93
N LEU A 163 7.55 -25.44 -9.80
CA LEU A 163 7.27 -25.51 -11.24
C LEU A 163 5.97 -26.25 -11.58
N GLN A 164 5.43 -27.07 -10.66
CA GLN A 164 4.17 -27.80 -10.90
C GLN A 164 2.95 -26.88 -10.76
N ASN A 165 3.05 -25.86 -9.91
CA ASN A 165 2.02 -24.86 -9.69
C ASN A 165 2.33 -23.52 -10.39
N ALA A 166 3.26 -23.52 -11.34
CA ALA A 166 3.59 -22.35 -12.13
C ALA A 166 2.41 -21.86 -12.98
N VAL A 167 2.28 -20.54 -13.08
CA VAL A 167 1.19 -19.85 -13.78
C VAL A 167 1.74 -19.03 -14.93
N LEU A 168 1.19 -19.23 -16.13
CA LEU A 168 1.39 -18.32 -17.26
C LEU A 168 0.49 -17.10 -17.10
N LEU A 169 1.09 -15.91 -17.00
CA LEU A 169 0.37 -14.64 -16.98
C LEU A 169 -0.26 -14.39 -18.35
N LYS A 170 -1.60 -14.38 -18.41
CA LYS A 170 -2.35 -14.13 -19.66
C LYS A 170 -2.49 -12.63 -19.98
N SER A 171 -2.27 -11.79 -18.98
CA SER A 171 -2.32 -10.33 -18.98
C SER A 171 -1.18 -9.82 -18.10
N ASP A 172 -0.98 -8.50 -18.03
CA ASP A 172 -0.01 -7.92 -17.10
C ASP A 172 -0.42 -8.22 -15.64
N GLY A 173 0.59 -8.37 -14.78
CA GLY A 173 0.46 -8.57 -13.35
C GLY A 173 1.09 -7.43 -12.55
N ILE A 174 0.86 -7.42 -11.25
CA ILE A 174 1.38 -6.41 -10.32
C ILE A 174 2.25 -7.12 -9.29
N PHE A 175 3.55 -6.83 -9.31
CA PHE A 175 4.50 -7.31 -8.32
C PHE A 175 4.54 -6.37 -7.12
N LEU A 176 4.35 -6.96 -5.94
CA LEU A 176 4.39 -6.31 -4.65
C LEU A 176 5.47 -6.99 -3.81
N HIS A 177 6.40 -6.23 -3.24
CA HIS A 177 7.50 -6.82 -2.47
C HIS A 177 7.98 -5.89 -1.35
N LEU A 178 8.59 -6.48 -0.32
CA LEU A 178 9.29 -5.78 0.78
C LEU A 178 10.78 -5.67 0.43
N ALA A 179 11.39 -4.48 0.33
CA ALA A 179 12.68 -4.33 -0.36
C ALA A 179 13.84 -5.10 0.30
N GLU A 180 13.83 -5.24 1.62
CA GLU A 180 14.91 -5.84 2.40
C GLU A 180 14.60 -7.25 2.92
N ALA A 181 13.48 -7.86 2.51
CA ALA A 181 13.10 -9.20 2.94
C ALA A 181 12.67 -10.08 1.76
N CYS A 182 12.96 -11.38 1.84
CA CYS A 182 12.32 -12.39 1.01
C CYS A 182 10.82 -12.41 1.36
N GLY A 183 9.99 -11.78 0.54
CA GLY A 183 8.59 -11.62 0.86
C GLY A 183 7.86 -10.70 -0.11
N GLY A 184 6.86 -11.27 -0.75
CA GLY A 184 6.02 -10.55 -1.68
C GLY A 184 5.20 -11.48 -2.53
N GLY A 185 4.84 -11.00 -3.70
CA GLY A 185 4.10 -11.79 -4.66
C GLY A 185 3.49 -10.96 -5.76
N ILE A 186 2.73 -11.66 -6.61
CA ILE A 186 2.13 -11.09 -7.81
C ILE A 186 0.62 -11.19 -7.71
N ILE A 187 -0.06 -10.05 -7.86
CA ILE A 187 -1.49 -10.01 -8.19
C ILE A 187 -1.61 -10.25 -9.69
N TYR A 188 -2.43 -11.22 -10.08
CA TYR A 188 -2.62 -11.58 -11.48
C TYR A 188 -4.07 -11.92 -11.82
N LYS A 189 -4.44 -11.74 -13.09
CA LYS A 189 -5.76 -12.09 -13.60
C LYS A 189 -5.92 -13.60 -13.74
N LYS A 190 -6.98 -14.15 -13.14
CA LYS A 190 -7.45 -15.53 -13.37
C LYS A 190 -8.58 -15.53 -14.40
N ASP A 191 -9.01 -16.71 -14.86
CA ASP A 191 -10.22 -16.85 -15.69
C ASP A 191 -11.44 -16.23 -14.98
N THR A 192 -11.48 -16.30 -13.66
CA THR A 192 -12.47 -15.60 -12.83
C THR A 192 -11.78 -14.81 -11.71
N GLY A 193 -12.03 -13.50 -11.67
CA GLY A 193 -11.41 -12.59 -10.70
C GLY A 193 -9.88 -12.51 -10.80
N TYR A 194 -9.24 -12.37 -9.64
CA TYR A 194 -7.80 -12.20 -9.47
C TYR A 194 -7.25 -13.23 -8.48
N GLY A 195 -5.98 -13.59 -8.63
CA GLY A 195 -5.25 -14.46 -7.73
C GLY A 195 -3.96 -13.81 -7.23
N TRP A 196 -3.34 -14.48 -6.27
CA TRP A 196 -2.05 -14.13 -5.68
C TRP A 196 -1.07 -15.28 -5.86
N ILE A 197 0.16 -14.98 -6.26
CA ILE A 197 1.29 -15.91 -6.24
C ILE A 197 2.28 -15.37 -5.24
N ASN A 198 2.50 -16.08 -4.14
CA ASN A 198 3.55 -15.72 -3.18
C ASN A 198 4.93 -16.01 -3.79
N ILE A 199 5.84 -15.06 -3.65
CA ILE A 199 7.23 -15.15 -4.08
C ILE A 199 8.11 -14.72 -2.89
N GLU A 200 9.05 -15.58 -2.52
CA GLU A 200 10.10 -15.36 -1.50
C GLU A 200 11.50 -15.53 -2.07
#